data_AF-A0A1F4X791-F1
#
_entry.id   AF-A0A1F4X791-F1
#
_cell.length_a   1.000
_cell.length_b   1.000
_cell.length_c   1.000
_cell.angle_alpha   90.00
_cell.angle_beta   90.00
_cell.angle_gamma   90.00
#
_symmetry.space_group_name_H-M   'P 1'
#
loop_
_entity.id
_entity.type
_entity.pdbx_description
1 polymer ?
#
loop_
_entity_poly.entity_id
_entity_poly.type
_entity_poly.pdbx_seq_one_letter_code
_entity_poly.pdbx_strand_id
1 'polypeptide(L)'
;MPKAKSIFWWKYMFNRKKIVELIGIRDIFVPELLILRKKYSRKPVTAVIWTVPIAMVFPRCDIIWIVRPTTGDNGEEDSELKCFMPYNEVMTQIDKFLVPLEGPVPNLKMLKPELTLEVDAAFKEKGEQAKGKFVGVSSDSFLDIDLEEIRKRSRK
;
A
#
# COMPACT_ATOMS: atom_id res chain seq x y z
N MET A 1 14.68 -4.97 9.85
CA MET A 1 13.26 -4.70 10.17
C MET A 1 12.88 -5.59 11.36
N PRO A 2 12.04 -5.14 12.31
CA PRO A 2 11.61 -5.98 13.42
C PRO A 2 10.84 -7.24 12.98
N LYS A 3 11.03 -8.36 13.67
CA LYS A 3 10.45 -9.68 13.32
C LYS A 3 8.93 -9.66 13.13
N ALA A 4 8.19 -9.07 14.08
CA ALA A 4 6.73 -9.01 14.03
C ALA A 4 6.22 -8.29 12.76
N LYS A 5 6.90 -7.19 12.40
CA LYS A 5 6.60 -6.44 11.17
C LYS A 5 6.90 -7.28 9.93
N SER A 6 8.08 -7.91 9.88
CA SER A 6 8.43 -8.79 8.76
C SER A 6 7.45 -9.96 8.57
N ILE A 7 6.94 -10.55 9.66
CA ILE A 7 5.91 -11.61 9.59
C ILE A 7 4.59 -11.09 9.06
N PHE A 8 4.09 -9.95 9.57
CA PHE A 8 2.87 -9.33 9.05
C PHE A 8 2.97 -9.09 7.54
N TRP A 9 4.11 -8.55 7.13
CA TRP A 9 4.41 -8.21 5.75
C TRP A 9 4.43 -9.46 4.86
N TRP A 10 5.16 -10.49 5.27
CA TRP A 10 5.16 -11.78 4.57
C TRP A 10 3.75 -12.35 4.42
N LYS A 11 2.93 -12.33 5.49
CA LYS A 11 1.55 -12.79 5.44
C LYS A 11 0.69 -11.97 4.46
N TYR A 12 0.85 -10.65 4.45
CA TYR A 12 0.14 -9.77 3.53
C TYR A 12 0.46 -10.10 2.08
N MET A 13 1.75 -10.13 1.74
CA MET A 13 2.20 -10.39 0.38
C MET A 13 1.75 -11.78 -0.10
N PHE A 14 1.96 -12.81 0.72
CA PHE A 14 1.59 -14.19 0.41
C PHE A 14 0.07 -14.38 0.23
N ASN A 15 -0.75 -13.68 1.02
CA ASN A 15 -2.22 -13.82 0.95
C ASN A 15 -2.90 -12.72 0.11
N ARG A 16 -2.15 -11.87 -0.61
CA ARG A 16 -2.74 -10.74 -1.35
C ARG A 16 -3.82 -11.18 -2.35
N LYS A 17 -3.58 -12.27 -3.10
CA LYS A 17 -4.59 -12.84 -4.02
C LYS A 17 -5.87 -13.25 -3.30
N LYS A 18 -5.75 -13.92 -2.15
CA LYS A 18 -6.90 -14.30 -1.32
C LYS A 18 -7.64 -13.09 -0.75
N ILE A 19 -6.93 -12.01 -0.43
CA ILE A 19 -7.56 -10.75 0.01
C ILE A 19 -8.38 -10.16 -1.13
N VAL A 20 -7.86 -10.14 -2.36
CA VAL A 20 -8.60 -9.69 -3.55
C VAL A 20 -9.86 -10.53 -3.77
N GLU A 21 -9.76 -11.86 -3.69
CA GLU A 21 -10.89 -12.78 -3.82
C GLU A 21 -11.94 -12.56 -2.72
N LEU A 22 -11.50 -12.35 -1.48
CA LEU A 22 -12.38 -12.15 -0.32
C LEU A 22 -13.20 -10.86 -0.41
N ILE A 23 -12.60 -9.79 -0.93
CA ILE A 23 -13.30 -8.52 -1.10
C ILE A 23 -14.42 -8.65 -2.13
N GLY A 24 -14.19 -9.42 -3.21
CA GLY A 24 -15.19 -9.71 -4.24
C GLY A 24 -15.68 -8.50 -5.07
N ILE A 25 -15.36 -7.28 -4.64
CA ILE A 25 -15.74 -6.00 -5.23
C ILE A 25 -14.59 -5.50 -6.12
N ARG A 26 -14.91 -5.14 -7.37
CA ARG A 26 -13.93 -4.71 -8.39
C ARG A 26 -13.36 -3.31 -8.14
N ASP A 27 -14.02 -2.50 -7.32
CA ASP A 27 -13.70 -1.08 -7.13
C ASP A 27 -12.82 -0.80 -5.91
N ILE A 28 -12.24 -1.85 -5.31
CA ILE A 28 -11.35 -1.73 -4.14
C ILE A 28 -9.96 -2.23 -4.52
N PHE A 29 -8.99 -1.32 -4.48
CA PHE A 29 -7.61 -1.62 -4.78
C PHE A 29 -6.92 -2.34 -3.61
N VAL A 30 -6.25 -3.45 -3.89
CA VAL A 30 -5.39 -4.13 -2.91
C VAL A 30 -3.93 -3.81 -3.26
N PRO A 31 -3.26 -2.91 -2.52
CA PRO A 31 -1.97 -2.37 -2.92
C PRO A 31 -0.86 -3.40 -2.84
N GLU A 32 0.14 -3.22 -3.68
CA GLU A 32 1.44 -3.87 -3.54
C GLU A 32 2.28 -3.19 -2.46
N LEU A 33 3.14 -3.98 -1.84
CA LEU A 33 4.08 -3.46 -0.87
C LEU A 33 5.36 -3.02 -1.58
N LEU A 34 5.84 -1.85 -1.16
CA LEU A 34 7.12 -1.30 -1.57
C LEU A 34 8.09 -1.30 -0.40
N ILE A 35 9.31 -1.75 -0.65
CA ILE A 35 10.42 -1.57 0.28
C ILE A 35 11.28 -0.43 -0.26
N LEU A 36 11.32 0.64 0.52
CA LEU A 36 12.04 1.86 0.21
C LEU A 36 13.24 2.03 1.12
N ARG A 37 14.17 2.88 0.71
CA ARG A 37 15.28 3.32 1.56
C ARG A 37 15.45 4.83 1.41
N LYS A 38 15.60 5.54 2.53
CA LYS A 38 16.01 6.96 2.48
C LYS A 38 17.45 7.03 1.98
N LYS A 39 17.78 8.04 1.16
CA LYS A 39 19.08 8.20 0.48
C LYS A 39 20.32 8.00 1.38
N TYR A 40 20.22 8.27 2.69
CA TYR A 40 21.30 8.15 3.67
C TYR A 40 21.01 7.19 4.83
N SER A 41 19.93 6.40 4.75
CA SER A 41 19.59 5.41 5.77
C SER A 41 19.88 4.01 5.26
N ARG A 42 20.42 3.13 6.10
CA ARG A 42 20.46 1.67 5.82
C ARG A 42 19.19 0.95 6.26
N LYS A 43 18.30 1.63 7.00
CA LYS A 43 17.06 1.03 7.49
C LYS A 43 16.03 0.99 6.36
N PRO A 44 15.51 -0.20 5.98
CA PRO A 44 14.41 -0.29 5.04
C PRO A 44 13.17 0.33 5.66
N VAL A 45 12.42 1.02 4.82
CA VAL A 45 11.15 1.65 5.11
C VAL A 45 10.11 1.00 4.23
N THR A 46 8.91 0.94 4.74
CA THR A 46 7.82 0.22 4.10
C THR A 46 6.76 1.16 3.58
N ALA A 47 6.33 0.98 2.35
CA ALA A 47 5.34 1.85 1.74
C ALA A 47 4.29 1.11 0.93
N VAL A 48 3.16 1.78 0.73
CA VAL A 48 2.14 1.45 -0.27
C VAL A 48 1.82 2.70 -1.05
N ILE A 49 1.35 2.54 -2.29
CA ILE A 49 0.82 3.64 -3.09
C ILE A 49 -0.69 3.69 -2.89
N TRP A 50 -1.19 4.90 -2.64
CA TRP A 50 -2.61 5.21 -2.63
C TRP A 50 -2.91 6.31 -3.63
N THR A 51 -3.66 5.97 -4.67
CA THR A 51 -4.18 6.94 -5.62
C THR A 51 -5.51 7.46 -5.11
N VAL A 52 -5.55 8.69 -4.59
CA VAL A 52 -6.79 9.31 -4.12
C VAL A 52 -7.61 9.75 -5.34
N PRO A 53 -8.94 9.50 -5.40
CA PRO A 53 -9.80 9.02 -4.31
C PRO A 53 -10.02 7.49 -4.27
N ILE A 54 -9.30 6.67 -5.02
CA ILE A 54 -9.60 5.23 -5.17
C ILE A 54 -9.68 4.51 -3.80
N ALA A 55 -10.76 3.74 -3.61
CA ALA A 55 -10.94 2.89 -2.44
C ALA A 55 -9.86 1.82 -2.39
N MET A 56 -9.32 1.54 -1.19
CA MET A 56 -8.26 0.55 -1.04
C MET A 56 -8.27 -0.15 0.30
N VAL A 57 -7.56 -1.28 0.34
CA VAL A 57 -7.12 -1.91 1.59
C VAL A 57 -5.85 -1.22 2.08
N PHE A 58 -5.81 -0.89 3.37
CA PHE A 58 -4.68 -0.24 4.04
C PHE A 58 -3.92 -1.24 4.91
N PRO A 59 -2.88 -1.92 4.38
CA PRO A 59 -1.97 -2.70 5.21
C PRO A 59 -1.10 -1.78 6.06
N ARG A 60 -0.75 -2.22 7.26
CA ARG A 60 0.15 -1.48 8.16
C ARG A 60 1.55 -1.35 7.54
N CYS A 61 1.93 -0.12 7.18
CA CYS A 61 3.24 0.26 6.66
C CYS A 61 3.85 1.42 7.45
N ASP A 62 5.01 1.93 7.03
CA ASP A 62 5.58 3.16 7.61
C ASP A 62 5.02 4.39 6.90
N ILE A 63 4.86 4.32 5.58
CA ILE A 63 4.56 5.46 4.71
C ILE A 63 3.47 5.07 3.71
N ILE A 64 2.55 5.99 3.45
CA ILE A 64 1.65 5.94 2.32
C ILE A 64 2.13 6.98 1.31
N TRP A 65 2.40 6.51 0.10
CA TRP A 65 2.71 7.34 -1.04
C TRP A 65 1.39 7.77 -1.67
N ILE A 66 1.02 9.03 -1.46
CA ILE A 66 -0.24 9.59 -1.95
C ILE A 66 -0.01 10.16 -3.34
N VAL A 67 -0.80 9.66 -4.28
CA VAL A 67 -0.79 10.03 -5.69
C VAL A 67 -2.18 10.56 -6.05
N ARG A 68 -2.25 11.57 -6.91
CA ARG A 68 -3.52 12.03 -7.47
C ARG A 68 -3.51 11.92 -8.99
N PRO A 69 -4.60 11.45 -9.61
CA PRO A 69 -4.75 11.54 -11.05
C PRO A 69 -4.77 13.02 -11.44
N THR A 70 -4.08 13.33 -12.52
CA THR A 70 -4.02 14.66 -13.11
C THR A 70 -4.25 14.52 -14.60
N THR A 71 -5.06 15.42 -15.17
CA THR A 71 -5.21 15.50 -16.62
C THR A 71 -4.32 16.64 -17.11
N GLY A 72 -3.36 16.33 -17.98
CA GLY A 72 -2.52 17.34 -18.61
C GLY A 72 -3.32 18.21 -19.59
N ASP A 73 -2.74 19.33 -20.02
CA ASP A 73 -3.38 20.27 -20.96
C ASP A 73 -3.76 19.61 -22.30
N ASN A 74 -3.08 18.50 -22.65
CA ASN A 74 -3.33 17.71 -23.86
C ASN A 74 -4.45 16.66 -23.69
N GLY A 75 -5.08 16.59 -22.52
CA GLY A 75 -6.06 15.55 -22.19
C GLY A 75 -5.45 14.19 -21.82
N GLU A 76 -4.13 14.08 -21.73
CA GLU A 76 -3.45 12.86 -21.29
C GLU A 76 -3.63 12.67 -19.77
N GLU A 77 -4.05 11.46 -19.38
CA GLU A 77 -4.13 11.05 -17.98
C GLU A 77 -2.73 10.72 -17.45
N ASP A 78 -2.29 11.46 -16.44
CA ASP A 78 -1.08 11.20 -15.68
C ASP A 78 -1.41 11.11 -14.18
N SER A 79 -0.40 10.86 -13.37
CA SER A 79 -0.53 10.74 -11.93
C SER A 79 0.60 11.48 -11.25
N GLU A 80 0.25 12.54 -10.51
CA GLU A 80 1.24 13.32 -9.78
C GLU A 80 1.41 12.76 -8.37
N LEU A 81 2.67 12.46 -8.00
CA LEU A 81 3.05 12.26 -6.61
C LEU A 81 2.81 13.55 -5.82
N LYS A 82 1.86 13.52 -4.91
CA LYS A 82 1.55 14.65 -4.02
C LYS A 82 2.44 14.66 -2.80
N CYS A 83 2.46 13.57 -2.04
CA CYS A 83 3.27 13.49 -0.82
C CYS A 83 3.60 12.07 -0.36
N PHE A 84 4.53 12.00 0.60
CA PHE A 84 4.81 10.81 1.38
C PHE A 84 4.39 11.08 2.82
N MET A 85 3.35 10.39 3.29
CA MET A 85 2.81 10.62 4.63
C MET A 85 3.00 9.39 5.53
N PRO A 86 3.39 9.55 6.80
CA PRO A 86 3.42 8.43 7.75
C PRO A 86 2.05 7.74 7.86
N TYR A 87 2.05 6.40 7.92
CA TYR A 87 0.81 5.61 8.00
C TYR A 87 -0.11 6.09 9.12
N ASN A 88 0.43 6.32 10.32
CA ASN A 88 -0.36 6.75 11.47
C ASN A 88 -1.02 8.12 11.26
N GLU A 89 -0.38 9.03 10.52
CA GLU A 89 -0.93 10.35 10.24
C GLU A 89 -2.10 10.23 9.26
N VAL A 90 -1.97 9.40 8.21
CA VAL A 90 -3.08 9.09 7.31
C VAL A 90 -4.23 8.45 8.07
N MET A 91 -3.96 7.43 8.89
CA MET A 91 -5.00 6.78 9.68
C MET A 91 -5.70 7.76 10.61
N THR A 92 -5.00 8.66 11.30
CA THR A 92 -5.63 9.70 12.14
C THR A 92 -6.62 10.58 11.37
N GLN A 93 -6.38 10.81 10.07
CA GLN A 93 -7.27 11.62 9.24
C GLN A 93 -8.50 10.84 8.76
N ILE A 94 -8.35 9.55 8.44
CA ILE A 94 -9.40 8.79 7.75
C ILE A 94 -9.97 7.62 8.53
N ASP A 95 -9.52 7.33 9.75
CA ASP A 95 -9.89 6.11 10.49
C ASP A 95 -11.40 5.93 10.61
N LYS A 96 -12.13 7.02 10.80
CA LYS A 96 -13.59 7.04 10.92
C LYS A 96 -14.32 6.56 9.65
N PHE A 97 -13.66 6.59 8.49
CA PHE A 97 -14.19 6.12 7.22
C PHE A 97 -13.73 4.69 6.88
N LEU A 98 -12.83 4.12 7.69
CA LEU A 98 -12.29 2.79 7.45
C LEU A 98 -13.09 1.73 8.20
N VAL A 99 -13.33 0.61 7.52
CA VAL A 99 -13.92 -0.58 8.14
C VAL A 99 -12.84 -1.64 8.35
N PRO A 100 -12.89 -2.42 9.46
CA PRO A 100 -12.06 -3.60 9.60
C PRO A 100 -12.32 -4.60 8.47
N LEU A 101 -11.25 -5.23 7.96
CA LEU A 101 -11.33 -6.31 6.99
C LEU A 101 -10.93 -7.62 7.69
N GLU A 102 -11.90 -8.50 7.91
CA GLU A 102 -11.65 -9.85 8.40
C GLU A 102 -11.06 -10.72 7.29
N GLY A 103 -10.04 -11.52 7.60
CA GLY A 103 -9.38 -12.33 6.58
C GLY A 103 -8.08 -12.99 7.05
N PRO A 104 -7.29 -13.54 6.12
CA PRO A 104 -6.08 -14.31 6.43
C PRO A 104 -4.96 -13.46 7.07
N VAL A 105 -5.09 -12.13 7.02
CA VAL A 105 -4.14 -11.17 7.58
C VAL A 105 -4.88 -10.31 8.60
N PRO A 106 -4.48 -10.33 9.87
CA PRO A 106 -5.19 -9.61 10.92
C PRO A 106 -4.99 -8.09 10.79
N ASN A 107 -5.91 -7.31 11.36
CA ASN A 107 -5.79 -5.85 11.48
C ASN A 107 -5.66 -5.09 10.14
N LEU A 108 -6.23 -5.64 9.07
CA LEU A 108 -6.42 -4.88 7.83
C LEU A 108 -7.62 -3.96 8.00
N LYS A 109 -7.50 -2.77 7.41
CA LYS A 109 -8.59 -1.80 7.30
C LYS A 109 -8.84 -1.52 5.82
N MET A 110 -10.06 -1.16 5.48
CA MET A 110 -10.49 -0.94 4.12
C MET A 110 -11.31 0.34 4.04
N LEU A 111 -11.03 1.16 3.03
CA LEU A 111 -11.91 2.25 2.64
C LEU A 111 -12.93 1.70 1.63
N LYS A 112 -14.21 1.93 1.88
CA LYS A 112 -15.27 1.55 0.93
C LYS A 112 -15.39 2.59 -0.20
N PRO A 113 -15.77 2.16 -1.43
CA PRO A 113 -15.97 3.06 -2.57
C PRO A 113 -16.87 4.26 -2.27
N GLU A 114 -17.94 4.05 -1.50
CA GLU A 114 -18.93 5.09 -1.19
C GLU A 114 -18.36 6.28 -0.40
N LEU A 115 -17.28 6.08 0.37
CA LEU A 115 -16.69 7.09 1.27
C LEU A 115 -15.47 7.79 0.66
N THR A 116 -15.09 7.44 -0.56
CA THR A 116 -13.89 7.94 -1.25
C THR A 116 -13.90 9.44 -1.46
N LEU A 117 -15.05 10.03 -1.82
CA LEU A 117 -15.20 11.46 -2.03
C LEU A 117 -15.09 12.26 -0.72
N GLU A 118 -15.67 11.77 0.37
CA GLU A 118 -15.56 12.39 1.69
C GLU A 118 -14.11 12.40 2.19
N VAL A 119 -13.39 11.30 1.94
CA VAL A 119 -11.97 11.18 2.26
C VAL A 119 -11.11 12.14 1.44
N ASP A 120 -11.37 12.28 0.13
CA ASP A 120 -10.63 13.24 -0.70
C ASP A 120 -10.84 14.69 -0.25
N ALA A 121 -12.07 15.05 0.11
CA ALA A 121 -12.38 16.37 0.68
C ALA A 121 -11.60 16.62 1.98
N ALA A 122 -11.59 15.65 2.90
CA ALA A 122 -10.85 15.75 4.16
C ALA A 122 -9.33 15.93 3.94
N PHE A 123 -8.78 15.33 2.88
CA PHE A 123 -7.37 15.50 2.52
C PHE A 123 -7.05 16.83 1.84
N LYS A 124 -7.97 17.38 1.04
CA LYS A 124 -7.79 18.72 0.41
C LYS A 124 -7.67 19.83 1.46
N GLU A 125 -8.43 19.75 2.55
CA GLU A 125 -8.45 20.80 3.59
C GLU A 125 -7.20 20.81 4.48
N LYS A 126 -6.57 19.66 4.74
CA LYS A 126 -5.48 19.55 5.74
C LYS A 126 -4.08 19.86 5.23
N GLY A 127 -3.92 20.14 3.95
CA GLY A 127 -2.65 20.51 3.33
C GLY A 127 -1.69 19.32 3.13
N GLU A 128 -1.19 19.17 1.91
CA GLU A 128 -0.24 18.12 1.53
C GLU A 128 1.14 18.41 2.17
N GLN A 129 1.60 17.56 3.10
CA GLN A 129 2.91 17.77 3.74
C GLN A 129 4.05 16.97 3.07
N ALA A 130 5.11 17.71 2.76
CA ALA A 130 6.49 17.33 2.42
C ALA A 130 6.74 16.30 1.29
N LYS A 131 7.44 16.77 0.24
CA LYS A 131 8.15 15.95 -0.75
C LYS A 131 9.37 15.28 -0.11
N GLY A 132 9.20 14.12 0.51
CA GLY A 132 10.32 13.27 0.95
C GLY A 132 11.11 12.71 -0.24
N LYS A 133 12.45 12.72 -0.20
CA LYS A 133 13.29 12.04 -1.21
C LYS A 133 13.51 10.57 -0.82
N PHE A 134 12.68 9.68 -1.35
CA PHE A 134 12.86 8.22 -1.26
C PHE A 134 13.46 7.67 -2.55
N VAL A 135 14.28 6.63 -2.42
CA VAL A 135 14.74 5.84 -3.57
C VAL A 135 14.09 4.46 -3.43
N GLY A 136 13.38 4.04 -4.48
CA GLY A 136 12.79 2.70 -4.58
C GLY A 136 13.89 1.64 -4.55
N VAL A 137 13.68 0.56 -3.77
CA VAL A 137 14.64 -0.56 -3.71
C VAL A 137 14.08 -1.79 -4.42
N SER A 138 12.78 -2.06 -4.29
CA SER A 138 12.10 -3.19 -4.95
C SER A 138 10.58 -3.08 -4.79
N SER A 139 9.82 -3.55 -5.78
CA SER A 139 8.41 -3.92 -5.64
C SER A 139 8.28 -5.41 -5.37
N ASP A 140 7.26 -5.79 -4.61
CA ASP A 140 6.84 -7.18 -4.46
C ASP A 140 6.33 -7.69 -5.81
N SER A 141 7.18 -8.48 -6.47
CA SER A 141 6.71 -9.51 -7.39
C SER A 141 7.06 -10.85 -6.75
N PHE A 142 6.15 -11.41 -5.95
CA PHE A 142 6.28 -12.76 -5.43
C PHE A 142 6.42 -13.75 -6.59
N LEU A 143 7.60 -14.35 -6.71
CA LEU A 143 7.80 -15.58 -7.45
C LEU A 143 7.45 -16.72 -6.50
N ASP A 144 6.40 -17.47 -6.83
CA ASP A 144 6.09 -18.72 -6.15
C ASP A 144 7.19 -19.72 -6.53
N ILE A 145 8.13 -19.95 -5.63
CA ILE A 145 9.23 -20.87 -5.89
C ILE A 145 8.76 -22.27 -5.52
N ASP A 146 8.67 -23.15 -6.52
CA ASP A 146 8.36 -24.55 -6.27
C ASP A 146 9.48 -25.20 -5.44
N LEU A 147 9.17 -25.46 -4.17
CA LEU A 147 10.10 -26.07 -3.22
C LEU A 147 10.44 -27.53 -3.59
N GLU A 148 9.58 -28.23 -4.33
CA GLU A 148 9.87 -29.57 -4.86
C GLU A 148 10.97 -29.50 -5.93
N GLU A 149 10.95 -28.46 -6.77
CA GLU A 149 11.94 -28.27 -7.81
C GLU A 149 13.32 -27.93 -7.23
N ILE A 150 13.37 -27.12 -6.17
CA ILE A 150 14.61 -26.84 -5.44
C ILE A 150 15.19 -28.13 -4.84
N ARG A 151 14.37 -28.93 -4.15
CA ARG A 151 14.83 -30.19 -3.52
C ARG A 151 15.36 -31.20 -4.53
N LYS A 152 14.79 -31.24 -5.74
CA LYS A 152 15.31 -32.07 -6.84
C LYS A 152 16.68 -31.60 -7.34
N ARG A 153 16.93 -30.29 -7.35
CA ARG A 153 18.23 -29.71 -7.76
C ARG A 153 19.31 -29.86 -6.68
N SER A 154 18.95 -29.87 -5.39
CA SER A 154 19.90 -30.04 -4.27
C SER A 154 20.41 -31.48 -4.08
N ARG A 155 19.87 -32.45 -4.84
CA ARG A 155 20.25 -33.87 -4.79
C ARG A 155 21.08 -34.32 -6.01
N LYS A 156 21.48 -33.39 -6.87
CA LYS A 156 22.51 -33.59 -7.92
C LYS A 156 23.80 -32.92 -7.46
#